data_AF-A0A7J3RCN0-F1
#
_entry.id   AF-A0A7J3RCN0-F1
#
_cell.length_a   1.000
_cell.length_b   1.000
_cell.length_c   1.000
_cell.angle_alpha   90.00
_cell.angle_beta   90.00
_cell.angle_gamma   90.00
#
_symmetry.space_group_name_H-M   'P 1'
#
loop_
_entity.id
_entity.type
_entity.pdbx_description
1 polymer ?
#
loop_
_entity_poly.entity_id
_entity_poly.type
_entity_poly.pdbx_seq_one_letter_code
_entity_poly.pdbx_strand_id
1 'polypeptide(L)'
;MVGVKSAKFSSTVKSNNTLEKRNIGLLILFTSLFVAFVAFLYLFNSNSTTLNFSQPLANAHLDGAVTVNGISWEHHLVISADPSQQQIRAHITFDKYKPSSCRDGIYVETADGQPVPFSTENELYEDGLCKETDVVFKNSLSGPAKFEIQSEQPSQQYIIYYGLVSTETTSTQQSIQFETLGITGCTNITTSGVYTLDRDIQVSGYVGPCININASNVVLDGQGHNISCSGLDCGTAIRVYPSMLPLSNVSIKNINFNGWTTAIDFSASSGEISGNVIYGQGTGVSVRGNNINISSNNISSNQITLKLLSTSNVNVSANSFTSYGDGGVNIFVNDSNNCFFENNFVSG
;
A
#
# COMPACT_ATOMS: atom_id res chain seq x y z
N MET A 1 0.69 -29.44 -34.16
CA MET A 1 -0.75 -29.11 -34.01
C MET A 1 -1.25 -29.79 -32.75
N VAL A 2 -1.32 -29.06 -31.64
CA VAL A 2 -1.79 -29.58 -30.35
C VAL A 2 -3.01 -28.76 -29.94
N GLY A 3 -4.12 -29.45 -29.72
CA GLY A 3 -5.45 -28.86 -29.57
C GLY A 3 -5.66 -28.21 -28.21
N VAL A 4 -6.19 -26.99 -28.23
CA VAL A 4 -6.69 -26.28 -27.05
C VAL A 4 -8.11 -26.81 -26.76
N LYS A 5 -8.30 -27.49 -25.63
CA LYS A 5 -9.64 -27.78 -25.10
C LYS A 5 -10.07 -26.63 -24.19
N SER A 6 -11.16 -25.95 -24.56
CA SER A 6 -11.82 -24.97 -23.69
C SER A 6 -12.70 -25.70 -22.67
N ALA A 7 -12.60 -25.30 -21.41
CA ALA A 7 -13.51 -25.72 -20.34
C ALA A 7 -14.69 -24.73 -20.28
N LYS A 8 -15.92 -25.22 -20.45
CA LYS A 8 -17.15 -24.47 -20.18
C LYS A 8 -17.51 -24.62 -18.69
N PHE A 9 -17.59 -23.51 -17.97
CA PHE A 9 -18.25 -23.46 -16.67
C PHE A 9 -19.77 -23.29 -16.85
N SER A 10 -20.55 -24.19 -16.25
CA SER A 10 -22.01 -24.13 -16.16
C SER A 10 -22.38 -24.00 -14.68
N SER A 11 -22.98 -22.87 -14.29
CA SER A 11 -23.56 -22.69 -12.95
C SER A 11 -25.07 -22.84 -13.05
N THR A 12 -25.61 -23.94 -12.52
CA THR A 12 -27.05 -24.15 -12.36
C THR A 12 -27.48 -23.64 -10.97
N VAL A 13 -28.18 -22.51 -10.93
CA VAL A 13 -28.84 -22.02 -9.71
C VAL A 13 -30.24 -22.65 -9.65
N LYS A 14 -30.47 -23.56 -8.69
CA LYS A 14 -31.79 -24.06 -8.34
C LYS A 14 -32.42 -23.10 -7.33
N SER A 15 -33.46 -22.37 -7.73
CA SER A 15 -34.35 -21.67 -6.80
C SER A 15 -35.46 -22.61 -6.34
N ASN A 16 -35.48 -22.92 -5.05
CA ASN A 16 -36.61 -23.58 -4.39
C ASN A 16 -37.55 -22.50 -3.85
N ASN A 17 -38.64 -22.24 -4.57
CA ASN A 17 -39.76 -21.44 -4.08
C ASN A 17 -40.93 -22.36 -3.74
N THR A 18 -41.10 -22.65 -2.45
CA THR A 18 -42.35 -23.16 -1.89
C THR A 18 -42.55 -22.52 -0.52
N LEU A 19 -43.36 -21.46 -0.48
CA LEU A 19 -43.88 -20.89 0.75
C LEU A 19 -45.40 -20.76 0.62
N GLU A 20 -46.07 -21.57 1.44
CA GLU A 20 -47.50 -21.72 1.56
C GLU A 20 -48.22 -20.42 1.93
N LYS A 21 -49.39 -20.24 1.31
CA LYS A 21 -50.40 -19.26 1.68
C LYS A 21 -51.09 -19.66 2.98
N ARG A 22 -50.66 -19.12 4.13
CA ARG A 22 -51.53 -18.95 5.31
C ARG A 22 -51.18 -17.66 6.05
N ASN A 23 -52.22 -16.93 6.47
CA ASN A 23 -52.23 -15.71 7.32
C ASN A 23 -52.11 -14.34 6.63
N ILE A 24 -53.14 -13.99 5.85
CA ILE A 24 -53.38 -12.61 5.36
C ILE A 24 -54.04 -11.70 6.43
N GLY A 25 -54.50 -12.26 7.56
CA GLY A 25 -55.18 -11.50 8.62
C GLY A 25 -54.28 -10.71 9.57
N LEU A 26 -52.97 -11.03 9.65
CA LEU A 26 -52.04 -10.38 10.58
C LEU A 26 -51.15 -9.31 9.91
N LEU A 27 -51.24 -9.16 8.59
CA LEU A 27 -50.42 -8.23 7.82
C LEU A 27 -50.97 -6.79 7.83
N ILE A 28 -52.24 -6.59 8.19
CA ILE A 28 -52.88 -5.26 8.19
C ILE A 28 -52.55 -4.46 9.47
N LEU A 29 -52.17 -5.14 10.57
CA LEU A 29 -51.71 -4.45 11.80
C LEU A 29 -50.23 -4.09 11.77
N PHE A 30 -49.42 -4.78 10.95
CA PHE A 30 -48.00 -4.44 10.79
C PHE A 30 -47.77 -3.28 9.81
N THR A 31 -48.60 -3.10 8.79
CA THR A 31 -48.43 -2.00 7.83
C THR A 31 -48.75 -0.64 8.44
N SER A 32 -49.72 -0.53 9.36
CA SER A 32 -50.01 0.74 10.04
C SER A 32 -48.92 1.15 11.03
N LEU A 33 -48.33 0.18 11.76
CA LEU A 33 -47.20 0.43 12.66
C LEU A 33 -45.90 0.74 11.88
N PHE A 34 -45.70 0.11 10.72
CA PHE A 34 -44.55 0.38 9.87
C PHE A 34 -44.63 1.75 9.19
N VAL A 35 -45.82 2.20 8.77
CA VAL A 35 -45.99 3.55 8.22
C VAL A 35 -45.79 4.63 9.30
N ALA A 36 -46.22 4.39 10.54
CA ALA A 36 -45.94 5.29 11.66
C ALA A 36 -44.44 5.31 12.03
N PHE A 37 -43.76 4.16 11.98
CA PHE A 37 -42.32 4.06 12.26
C PHE A 37 -41.46 4.67 11.14
N VAL A 38 -41.85 4.50 9.87
CA VAL A 38 -41.20 5.14 8.72
C VAL A 38 -41.45 6.65 8.72
N ALA A 39 -42.64 7.12 9.12
CA ALA A 39 -42.92 8.56 9.29
C ALA A 39 -42.15 9.15 10.48
N PHE A 40 -41.99 8.40 11.57
CA PHE A 40 -41.16 8.81 12.72
C PHE A 40 -39.67 8.85 12.36
N LEU A 41 -39.17 7.89 11.58
CA LEU A 41 -37.82 7.93 11.02
C LEU A 41 -37.64 9.07 10.02
N TYR A 42 -38.65 9.42 9.22
CA TYR A 42 -38.61 10.58 8.32
C TYR A 42 -38.58 11.92 9.06
N LEU A 43 -39.24 12.01 10.22
CA LEU A 43 -39.20 13.20 11.08
C LEU A 43 -37.88 13.33 11.86
N PHE A 44 -37.17 12.23 12.11
CA PHE A 44 -35.82 12.25 12.69
C PHE A 44 -34.70 12.41 11.64
N ASN A 45 -34.93 12.04 10.39
CA ASN A 45 -33.94 12.14 9.31
C ASN A 45 -33.98 13.48 8.54
N SER A 46 -34.99 14.33 8.78
CA SER A 46 -35.07 15.67 8.18
C SER A 46 -34.36 16.77 8.98
N ASN A 47 -33.79 16.43 10.15
CA ASN A 47 -32.89 17.29 10.92
C ASN A 47 -31.42 16.90 10.74
N SER A 48 -31.03 16.39 9.55
CA SER A 48 -29.67 16.61 9.06
C SER A 48 -29.53 18.10 8.74
N THR A 49 -29.48 18.91 9.78
CA THR A 49 -28.81 20.19 9.69
C THR A 49 -27.42 19.84 9.20
N THR A 50 -27.18 20.09 7.92
CA THR A 50 -25.85 20.45 7.45
C THR A 50 -25.48 21.66 8.30
N LEU A 51 -24.91 21.38 9.48
CA LEU A 51 -24.11 22.34 10.20
C LEU A 51 -23.07 22.73 9.16
N ASN A 52 -23.30 23.90 8.55
CA ASN A 52 -22.28 24.62 7.83
C ASN A 52 -21.16 24.77 8.85
N PHE A 53 -20.19 23.85 8.77
CA PHE A 53 -19.03 23.89 9.61
C PHE A 53 -18.44 25.27 9.42
N SER A 54 -18.33 25.95 10.55
CA SER A 54 -17.74 27.25 10.75
C SER A 54 -16.55 27.44 9.82
N GLN A 55 -16.47 28.62 9.25
CA GLN A 55 -15.33 29.09 8.46
C GLN A 55 -14.01 28.53 9.01
N PRO A 56 -13.11 28.01 8.15
CA PRO A 56 -11.85 27.46 8.61
C PRO A 56 -11.17 28.48 9.52
N LEU A 57 -10.86 28.04 10.75
CA LEU A 57 -9.93 28.75 11.64
C LEU A 57 -8.75 29.20 10.78
N ALA A 58 -8.39 30.47 10.88
CA ALA A 58 -7.40 31.12 10.02
C ALA A 58 -6.19 30.20 9.80
N ASN A 59 -6.13 29.61 8.61
CA ASN A 59 -5.02 28.77 8.20
C ASN A 59 -3.80 29.69 8.11
N ALA A 60 -2.86 29.54 9.04
CA ALA A 60 -1.60 30.25 8.96
C ALA A 60 -0.76 29.55 7.88
N HIS A 61 -0.78 30.11 6.68
CA HIS A 61 0.16 29.75 5.65
C HIS A 61 1.52 30.37 6.00
N LEU A 62 2.50 29.52 6.28
CA LEU A 62 3.86 29.96 6.59
C LEU A 62 4.72 29.72 5.36
N ASP A 63 5.12 30.81 4.71
CA ASP A 63 5.99 30.78 3.54
C ASP A 63 7.43 30.46 3.96
N GLY A 64 8.03 29.48 3.28
CA GLY A 64 9.42 29.10 3.46
C GLY A 64 9.60 27.58 3.45
N ALA A 65 10.66 27.12 2.79
CA ALA A 65 10.92 25.70 2.72
C ALA A 65 11.17 25.13 4.13
N VAL A 66 10.48 24.04 4.48
CA VAL A 66 10.62 23.36 5.77
C VAL A 66 11.21 21.98 5.55
N THR A 67 12.22 21.62 6.34
CA THR A 67 12.83 20.28 6.29
C THR A 67 12.31 19.41 7.43
N VAL A 68 11.72 18.27 7.08
CA VAL A 68 11.19 17.27 8.02
C VAL A 68 11.75 15.91 7.63
N ASN A 69 12.38 15.21 8.58
CA ASN A 69 13.00 13.90 8.32
C ASN A 69 13.97 13.89 7.12
N GLY A 70 14.70 15.00 6.90
CA GLY A 70 15.62 15.17 5.77
C GLY A 70 14.93 15.45 4.43
N ILE A 71 13.62 15.67 4.42
CA ILE A 71 12.81 15.98 3.23
C ILE A 71 12.41 17.45 3.28
N SER A 72 12.67 18.20 2.20
CA SER A 72 12.32 19.61 2.09
C SER A 72 10.96 19.79 1.40
N TRP A 73 10.09 20.57 2.03
CA TRP A 73 8.72 20.88 1.63
C TRP A 73 8.59 22.37 1.36
N GLU A 74 7.77 22.76 0.38
CA GLU A 74 7.59 24.15 -0.04
C GLU A 74 6.77 24.92 0.99
N HIS A 75 5.75 24.25 1.53
CA HIS A 75 4.82 24.82 2.49
C HIS A 75 4.47 23.82 3.60
N HIS A 76 3.92 24.36 4.69
CA HIS A 76 3.19 23.57 5.67
C HIS A 76 1.93 24.31 6.15
N LEU A 77 0.95 23.55 6.60
CA LEU A 77 -0.32 24.02 7.13
C LEU A 77 -0.57 23.37 8.49
N VAL A 78 -0.79 24.20 9.52
CA VAL A 78 -1.13 23.73 10.87
C VAL A 78 -2.64 23.81 11.08
N ILE A 79 -3.26 22.70 11.49
CA ILE A 79 -4.70 22.59 11.75
C ILE A 79 -4.90 22.18 13.20
N SER A 80 -5.68 22.98 13.94
CA SER A 80 -6.16 22.60 15.27
C SER A 80 -7.53 21.93 15.14
N ALA A 81 -7.65 20.70 15.64
CA ALA A 81 -8.87 19.92 15.60
C ALA A 81 -9.53 19.85 16.97
N ASP A 82 -10.84 20.09 17.00
CA ASP A 82 -11.67 19.85 18.16
C ASP A 82 -11.97 18.34 18.28
N PRO A 83 -12.02 17.75 19.50
CA PRO A 83 -12.38 16.35 19.69
C PRO A 83 -13.72 15.93 19.06
N SER A 84 -14.65 16.86 18.86
CA SER A 84 -15.94 16.62 18.20
C SER A 84 -15.84 16.42 16.68
N GLN A 85 -14.76 16.86 16.04
CA GLN A 85 -14.54 16.66 14.61
C GLN A 85 -14.08 15.23 14.36
N GLN A 86 -14.88 14.44 13.64
CA GLN A 86 -14.51 13.05 13.29
C GLN A 86 -13.50 12.97 12.14
N GLN A 87 -13.53 13.97 11.28
CA GLN A 87 -12.74 14.04 10.06
C GLN A 87 -12.20 15.45 9.89
N ILE A 88 -10.95 15.54 9.46
CA ILE A 88 -10.28 16.78 9.10
C ILE A 88 -10.15 16.82 7.59
N ARG A 89 -10.44 18.00 7.03
CA ARG A 89 -10.32 18.30 5.61
C ARG A 89 -9.53 19.58 5.44
N ALA A 90 -8.56 19.55 4.54
CA ALA A 90 -7.75 20.71 4.19
C ALA A 90 -7.59 20.79 2.67
N HIS A 91 -7.88 21.95 2.09
CA HIS A 91 -7.61 22.19 0.68
C HIS A 91 -6.16 22.61 0.49
N ILE A 92 -5.48 21.98 -0.46
CA ILE A 92 -4.07 22.20 -0.79
C ILE A 92 -3.95 22.60 -2.24
N THR A 93 -3.19 23.66 -2.49
CA THR A 93 -2.76 24.09 -3.83
C THR A 93 -1.24 23.96 -3.89
N PHE A 94 -0.74 23.27 -4.91
CA PHE A 94 0.69 23.13 -5.18
C PHE A 94 1.18 24.29 -6.03
N ASP A 95 2.19 24.99 -5.55
CA ASP A 95 2.80 26.13 -6.23
C ASP A 95 3.89 25.68 -7.20
N LYS A 96 5.16 25.72 -6.78
CA LYS A 96 6.30 25.42 -7.65
C LYS A 96 6.48 23.92 -7.85
N TYR A 97 6.24 23.12 -6.82
CA TYR A 97 6.54 21.68 -6.83
C TYR A 97 5.27 20.81 -6.89
N LYS A 98 4.77 20.63 -8.11
CA LYS A 98 3.58 19.83 -8.41
C LYS A 98 3.95 18.35 -8.62
N PRO A 99 3.47 17.41 -7.78
CA PRO A 99 3.79 15.99 -7.94
C PRO A 99 2.95 15.36 -9.08
N SER A 100 3.39 14.23 -9.64
CA SER A 100 2.60 13.47 -10.62
C SER A 100 1.36 12.79 -10.03
N SER A 101 1.33 12.60 -8.71
CA SER A 101 0.14 12.22 -7.93
C SER A 101 0.05 13.16 -6.73
N CYS A 102 -1.14 13.70 -6.45
CA CYS A 102 -1.33 14.64 -5.34
C CYS A 102 -0.80 14.08 -4.01
N ARG A 103 -1.04 12.79 -3.76
CA ARG A 103 -0.61 12.10 -2.55
C ARG A 103 0.91 12.10 -2.36
N ASP A 104 1.68 11.98 -3.43
CA ASP A 104 3.15 11.89 -3.36
C ASP A 104 3.81 13.21 -2.93
N GLY A 105 3.09 14.34 -3.07
CA GLY A 105 3.55 15.64 -2.64
C GLY A 105 3.00 16.10 -1.30
N ILE A 106 2.39 15.21 -0.49
CA ILE A 106 1.80 15.57 0.81
C ILE A 106 2.32 14.62 1.90
N TYR A 107 2.60 15.18 3.08
CA TYR A 107 2.88 14.43 4.30
C TYR A 107 2.08 15.06 5.46
N VAL A 108 1.45 14.22 6.29
CA VAL A 108 0.64 14.67 7.42
C VAL A 108 1.18 14.04 8.69
N GLU A 109 1.36 14.83 9.73
CA GLU A 109 1.71 14.37 11.07
C GLU A 109 0.94 15.13 12.15
N THR A 110 0.93 14.58 13.36
CA THR A 110 0.50 15.28 14.57
C THR A 110 1.60 16.20 15.09
N ALA A 111 1.28 17.14 15.99
CA ALA A 111 2.29 18.04 16.58
C ALA A 111 3.41 17.35 17.37
N ASP A 112 3.22 16.09 17.78
CA ASP A 112 4.26 15.22 18.38
C ASP A 112 5.04 14.39 17.33
N GLY A 113 4.87 14.70 16.03
CA GLY A 113 5.61 14.09 14.93
C GLY A 113 5.14 12.68 14.55
N GLN A 114 3.93 12.26 14.97
CA GLN A 114 3.38 10.96 14.56
C GLN A 114 2.71 11.09 13.19
N PRO A 115 3.06 10.24 12.21
CA PRO A 115 2.47 10.29 10.88
C PRO A 115 0.99 9.96 10.92
N VAL A 116 0.19 10.66 10.10
CA VAL A 116 -1.26 10.49 10.01
C VAL A 116 -1.63 9.96 8.63
N PRO A 117 -2.25 8.77 8.54
CA PRO A 117 -2.78 8.28 7.28
C PRO A 117 -3.86 9.20 6.73
N PHE A 118 -3.73 9.60 5.47
CA PHE A 118 -4.67 10.46 4.77
C PHE A 118 -5.05 9.90 3.40
N SER A 119 -6.12 10.45 2.84
CA SER A 119 -6.53 10.29 1.45
C SER A 119 -6.60 11.67 0.79
N THR A 120 -6.47 11.69 -0.53
CA THR A 120 -6.69 12.85 -1.38
C THR A 120 -8.05 12.73 -2.06
N GLU A 121 -8.78 13.83 -2.13
CA GLU A 121 -10.06 13.98 -2.82
C GLU A 121 -10.02 15.21 -3.71
N ASN A 122 -11.00 15.36 -4.63
CA ASN A 122 -11.14 16.53 -5.49
C ASN A 122 -9.84 16.94 -6.20
N GLU A 123 -9.07 15.95 -6.65
CA GLU A 123 -7.77 16.18 -7.28
C GLU A 123 -7.93 16.89 -8.63
N LEU A 124 -7.22 17.99 -8.81
CA LEU A 124 -7.15 18.74 -10.06
C LEU A 124 -5.74 18.63 -10.63
N TYR A 125 -5.65 18.22 -11.89
CA TYR A 125 -4.38 18.09 -12.62
C TYR A 125 -4.28 19.13 -13.74
N GLU A 126 -3.08 19.66 -13.92
CA GLU A 126 -2.69 20.59 -14.99
C GLU A 126 -1.39 20.08 -15.60
N ASP A 127 -1.37 19.87 -16.93
CA ASP A 127 -0.23 19.29 -17.66
C ASP A 127 0.29 17.95 -17.09
N GLY A 128 -0.62 17.14 -16.55
CA GLY A 128 -0.30 15.83 -15.96
C GLY A 128 0.32 15.89 -14.56
N LEU A 129 0.37 17.07 -13.94
CA LEU A 129 0.85 17.28 -12.58
C LEU A 129 -0.30 17.73 -11.67
N CYS A 130 -0.29 17.29 -10.41
CA CYS A 130 -1.32 17.66 -9.45
C CYS A 130 -1.17 19.14 -9.06
N LYS A 131 -2.22 19.91 -9.31
CA LYS A 131 -2.32 21.33 -9.00
C LYS A 131 -3.00 21.56 -7.66
N GLU A 132 -4.11 20.87 -7.40
CA GLU A 132 -4.92 21.06 -6.19
C GLU A 132 -5.51 19.74 -5.70
N THR A 133 -5.75 19.60 -4.40
CA THR A 133 -6.46 18.47 -3.80
C THR A 133 -7.03 18.83 -2.42
N ASP A 134 -8.05 18.10 -1.99
CA ASP A 134 -8.46 18.06 -0.60
C ASP A 134 -7.77 16.89 0.14
N VAL A 135 -7.01 17.21 1.17
CA VAL A 135 -6.43 16.23 2.10
C VAL A 135 -7.45 15.90 3.16
N VAL A 136 -7.73 14.61 3.33
CA VAL A 136 -8.78 14.11 4.23
C VAL A 136 -8.23 13.01 5.13
N PHE A 137 -8.41 13.15 6.44
CA PHE A 137 -8.00 12.14 7.42
C PHE A 137 -8.90 12.11 8.65
N LYS A 138 -8.85 11.00 9.39
CA LYS A 138 -9.61 10.86 10.65
C LYS A 138 -8.92 11.63 11.77
N ASN A 139 -9.71 12.27 12.61
CA ASN A 139 -9.19 12.86 13.83
C ASN A 139 -8.84 11.73 14.82
N SER A 140 -7.59 11.64 15.27
CA SER A 140 -7.15 10.63 16.24
C SER A 140 -7.89 10.74 17.58
N LEU A 141 -8.41 11.93 17.92
CA LEU A 141 -9.22 12.16 19.11
C LEU A 141 -10.66 11.65 18.99
N SER A 142 -11.16 11.38 17.77
CA SER A 142 -12.54 10.92 17.57
C SER A 142 -12.67 9.42 17.86
N GLY A 143 -12.59 9.06 19.14
CA GLY A 143 -13.09 7.79 19.65
C GLY A 143 -14.61 7.82 19.84
N PRO A 144 -15.29 6.67 20.02
CA PRO A 144 -16.68 6.67 20.47
C PRO A 144 -16.71 7.44 21.80
N ALA A 145 -17.40 8.59 21.81
CA ALA A 145 -17.48 9.47 22.96
C ALA A 145 -17.82 8.65 24.20
N LYS A 146 -16.83 8.40 25.06
CA LYS A 146 -17.12 8.06 26.44
C LYS A 146 -17.73 9.35 26.99
N PHE A 147 -19.02 9.30 27.32
CA PHE A 147 -19.82 10.38 27.89
C PHE A 147 -19.32 10.80 29.28
N GLU A 148 -18.03 11.04 29.43
CA GLU A 148 -17.44 11.71 30.58
C GLU A 148 -17.20 13.15 30.15
N ILE A 149 -18.07 14.02 30.66
CA ILE A 149 -17.93 15.48 30.60
C ILE A 149 -16.74 15.82 31.49
N GLN A 150 -15.52 15.61 30.98
CA GLN A 150 -14.31 16.12 31.60
C GLN A 150 -13.88 17.40 30.88
N SER A 151 -13.54 18.39 31.70
CA SER A 151 -13.05 19.71 31.35
C SER A 151 -12.00 19.70 30.23
N GLU A 152 -12.15 20.65 29.30
CA GLU A 152 -11.12 21.12 28.34
C GLU A 152 -10.11 20.04 27.91
N GLN A 153 -10.55 19.10 27.07
CA GLN A 153 -9.61 18.26 26.34
C GLN A 153 -8.80 19.18 25.39
N PRO A 154 -7.47 19.14 25.43
CA PRO A 154 -6.65 19.99 24.57
C PRO A 154 -6.93 19.66 23.10
N SER A 155 -7.04 20.69 22.26
CA SER A 155 -7.15 20.51 20.81
C SER A 155 -5.92 19.76 20.28
N GLN A 156 -6.13 18.75 19.43
CA GLN A 156 -5.03 18.10 18.73
C GLN A 156 -4.59 18.99 17.56
N GLN A 157 -3.28 19.17 17.40
CA GLN A 157 -2.72 19.84 16.24
C GLN A 157 -2.19 18.82 15.22
N TYR A 158 -2.42 19.13 13.95
CA TYR A 158 -1.93 18.42 12.77
C TYR A 158 -1.11 19.38 11.92
N ILE A 159 -0.06 18.86 11.30
CA ILE A 159 0.79 19.59 10.37
C ILE A 159 0.75 18.86 9.03
N ILE A 160 0.34 19.56 7.97
CA ILE A 160 0.32 19.07 6.60
C ILE A 160 1.46 19.76 5.85
N TYR A 161 2.47 19.01 5.45
CA TYR A 161 3.54 19.49 4.58
C TYR A 161 3.20 19.16 3.13
N TYR A 162 3.46 20.10 2.22
CA TYR A 162 3.15 19.90 0.81
C TYR A 162 4.09 20.68 -0.11
N GLY A 163 4.10 20.29 -1.38
CA GLY A 163 5.04 20.79 -2.38
C GLY A 163 6.43 20.23 -2.13
N LEU A 164 6.64 18.96 -2.43
CA LEU A 164 7.94 18.29 -2.22
C LEU A 164 9.02 18.96 -3.09
N VAL A 165 9.84 19.83 -2.49
CA VAL A 165 10.87 20.64 -3.16
C VAL A 165 11.92 19.76 -3.82
N SER A 166 12.29 18.70 -3.10
CA SER A 166 12.96 17.48 -3.53
C SER A 166 13.41 16.78 -2.25
N THR A 167 13.51 15.46 -2.24
CA THR A 167 14.65 14.86 -1.51
C THR A 167 15.87 15.41 -2.22
N GLU A 168 16.78 16.14 -1.56
CA GLU A 168 17.97 16.65 -2.22
C GLU A 168 18.76 15.50 -2.88
N THR A 169 18.40 15.19 -4.12
CA THR A 169 19.28 14.64 -5.11
C THR A 169 19.76 15.88 -5.82
N THR A 170 20.65 16.61 -5.15
CA THR A 170 21.41 17.69 -5.74
C THR A 170 22.12 17.08 -6.94
N SER A 171 21.49 17.20 -8.11
CA SER A 171 21.90 16.61 -9.38
C SER A 171 23.00 17.44 -10.03
N THR A 172 23.98 17.83 -9.23
CA THR A 172 25.33 17.70 -9.76
C THR A 172 25.51 16.20 -9.92
N GLN A 173 25.60 15.73 -11.18
CA GLN A 173 26.14 14.41 -11.53
C GLN A 173 27.62 14.33 -11.10
N GLN A 174 27.91 14.63 -9.85
CA GLN A 174 29.04 14.05 -9.17
C GLN A 174 28.60 12.61 -8.94
N SER A 175 29.32 11.66 -9.53
CA SER A 175 29.14 10.25 -9.24
C SER A 175 29.37 10.05 -7.74
N ILE A 176 28.33 10.26 -6.92
CA ILE A 176 28.34 9.84 -5.54
C ILE A 176 28.40 8.33 -5.66
N GLN A 177 29.60 7.79 -5.51
CA GLN A 177 29.76 6.38 -5.23
C GLN A 177 29.03 6.18 -3.91
N PHE A 178 27.80 5.66 -4.00
CA PHE A 178 27.15 5.10 -2.84
C PHE A 178 28.10 4.02 -2.34
N GLU A 179 28.69 4.26 -1.16
CA GLU A 179 29.47 3.24 -0.50
C GLU A 179 28.59 2.01 -0.38
N THR A 180 29.04 0.93 -1.01
CA THR A 180 28.28 -0.31 -1.04
C THR A 180 28.33 -0.90 0.36
N LEU A 181 27.19 -0.99 1.02
CA LEU A 181 27.14 -1.56 2.37
C LEU A 181 26.94 -3.07 2.28
N GLY A 182 27.93 -3.79 2.76
CA GLY A 182 27.90 -5.24 2.88
C GLY A 182 26.93 -5.72 3.96
N ILE A 183 26.09 -6.69 3.61
CA ILE A 183 25.13 -7.35 4.49
C ILE A 183 25.61 -8.79 4.73
N THR A 184 25.87 -9.11 6.00
CA THR A 184 26.34 -10.43 6.42
C THR A 184 25.28 -11.27 7.14
N GLY A 185 24.06 -10.74 7.31
CA GLY A 185 22.97 -11.38 8.06
C GLY A 185 21.63 -10.64 7.93
N CYS A 186 20.59 -11.17 8.55
CA CYS A 186 19.27 -10.54 8.60
C CYS A 186 19.36 -9.13 9.21
N THR A 187 18.72 -8.13 8.59
CA THR A 187 18.88 -6.71 8.93
C THR A 187 17.68 -5.86 8.51
N ASN A 188 17.60 -4.64 9.03
CA ASN A 188 16.68 -3.60 8.57
C ASN A 188 17.45 -2.58 7.72
N ILE A 189 17.00 -2.36 6.48
CA ILE A 189 17.49 -1.31 5.60
C ILE A 189 16.55 -0.11 5.74
N THR A 190 17.00 0.91 6.46
CA THR A 190 16.19 2.11 6.80
C THR A 190 16.73 3.39 6.16
N THR A 191 17.80 3.29 5.39
CA THR A 191 18.41 4.40 4.65
C THR A 191 18.50 4.03 3.17
N SER A 192 18.37 5.01 2.29
CA SER A 192 18.66 4.84 0.85
C SER A 192 20.12 4.44 0.63
N GLY A 193 20.38 3.67 -0.43
CA GLY A 193 21.73 3.25 -0.77
C GLY A 193 21.81 1.96 -1.56
N VAL A 194 23.05 1.51 -1.80
CA VAL A 194 23.34 0.24 -2.48
C VAL A 194 23.88 -0.74 -1.44
N TYR A 195 23.25 -1.90 -1.39
CA TYR A 195 23.53 -2.96 -0.43
C TYR A 195 23.86 -4.25 -1.18
N THR A 196 24.89 -4.95 -0.72
CA THR A 196 25.27 -6.24 -1.28
C THR A 196 25.23 -7.31 -0.22
N LEU A 197 24.85 -8.53 -0.58
CA LEU A 197 25.13 -9.66 0.29
C LEU A 197 26.63 -9.99 0.17
N ASP A 198 27.34 -10.04 1.30
CA ASP A 198 28.77 -10.37 1.31
C ASP A 198 29.01 -11.87 1.55
N ARG A 199 27.93 -12.58 1.88
CA ARG A 199 27.91 -14.01 2.18
C ARG A 199 26.49 -14.54 2.16
N ASP A 200 26.38 -15.86 2.14
CA ASP A 200 25.12 -16.54 2.33
C ASP A 200 24.57 -16.28 3.76
N ILE A 201 23.25 -16.13 3.84
CA ILE A 201 22.48 -15.95 5.07
C ILE A 201 21.64 -17.20 5.27
N GLN A 202 21.98 -18.01 6.26
CA GLN A 202 21.21 -19.17 6.69
C GLN A 202 20.58 -18.91 8.05
N VAL A 203 19.26 -19.10 8.16
CA VAL A 203 18.53 -19.06 9.43
C VAL A 203 17.72 -20.34 9.66
N SER A 204 17.23 -20.55 10.88
CA SER A 204 16.40 -21.71 11.24
C SER A 204 15.21 -21.29 12.11
N GLY A 205 13.99 -21.71 11.74
CA GLY A 205 12.77 -21.42 12.50
C GLY A 205 12.47 -19.92 12.67
N TYR A 206 12.64 -19.14 11.59
CA TYR A 206 12.64 -17.69 11.66
C TYR A 206 11.27 -17.07 11.36
N VAL A 207 10.60 -16.57 12.40
CA VAL A 207 9.30 -15.90 12.30
C VAL A 207 9.49 -14.40 12.02
N GLY A 208 9.34 -13.99 10.76
CA GLY A 208 9.42 -12.58 10.34
C GLY A 208 10.19 -12.38 9.03
N PRO A 209 10.41 -11.13 8.61
CA PRO A 209 11.31 -10.80 7.51
C PRO A 209 12.78 -10.92 7.94
N CYS A 210 13.61 -11.62 7.16
CA CYS A 210 15.06 -11.62 7.41
C CYS A 210 15.68 -10.29 7.01
N ILE A 211 15.43 -9.82 5.78
CA ILE A 211 15.79 -8.46 5.37
C ILE A 211 14.51 -7.65 5.24
N ASN A 212 14.43 -6.55 5.96
CA ASN A 212 13.28 -5.66 5.95
C ASN A 212 13.70 -4.29 5.42
N ILE A 213 13.17 -3.91 4.27
CA ILE A 213 13.48 -2.66 3.58
C ILE A 213 12.36 -1.66 3.86
N ASN A 214 12.73 -0.55 4.48
CA ASN A 214 11.86 0.56 4.85
C ASN A 214 12.48 1.91 4.45
N ALA A 215 13.03 1.96 3.24
CA ALA A 215 13.55 3.16 2.62
C ALA A 215 13.37 3.09 1.10
N SER A 216 13.15 4.24 0.47
CA SER A 216 13.17 4.40 -0.99
C SER A 216 14.61 4.44 -1.52
N ASN A 217 14.79 4.33 -2.84
CA ASN A 217 16.11 4.39 -3.49
C ASN A 217 17.09 3.36 -2.90
N VAL A 218 16.62 2.14 -2.73
CA VAL A 218 17.40 1.02 -2.21
C VAL A 218 17.68 0.05 -3.35
N VAL A 219 18.94 -0.28 -3.55
CA VAL A 219 19.34 -1.41 -4.40
C VAL A 219 19.91 -2.49 -3.49
N LEU A 220 19.23 -3.63 -3.40
CA LEU A 220 19.74 -4.83 -2.75
C LEU A 220 20.17 -5.83 -3.83
N ASP A 221 21.48 -6.02 -3.96
CA ASP A 221 22.08 -6.95 -4.90
C ASP A 221 22.65 -8.17 -4.17
N GLY A 222 22.13 -9.35 -4.47
CA GLY A 222 22.58 -10.60 -3.89
C GLY A 222 23.96 -11.06 -4.35
N GLN A 223 24.44 -10.57 -5.49
CA GLN A 223 25.67 -11.08 -6.13
C GLN A 223 25.70 -12.61 -6.28
N GLY A 224 24.53 -13.26 -6.36
CA GLY A 224 24.38 -14.72 -6.42
C GLY A 224 24.42 -15.44 -5.08
N HIS A 225 24.49 -14.72 -3.94
CA HIS A 225 24.44 -15.32 -2.60
C HIS A 225 23.05 -15.87 -2.25
N ASN A 226 23.05 -16.82 -1.31
CA ASN A 226 21.84 -17.47 -0.82
C ASN A 226 21.26 -16.74 0.41
N ILE A 227 19.94 -16.56 0.42
CA ILE A 227 19.16 -16.31 1.63
C ILE A 227 18.26 -17.54 1.85
N SER A 228 18.56 -18.33 2.87
CA SER A 228 17.93 -19.61 3.10
C SER A 228 17.42 -19.78 4.53
N CYS A 229 16.31 -20.48 4.66
CA CYS A 229 15.73 -20.84 5.94
C CYS A 229 15.47 -22.35 6.02
N SER A 230 15.73 -22.94 7.17
CA SER A 230 15.40 -24.33 7.49
C SER A 230 14.40 -24.42 8.64
N GLY A 231 13.46 -25.37 8.58
CA GLY A 231 12.45 -25.59 9.62
C GLY A 231 11.04 -25.28 9.14
N LEU A 232 10.06 -25.46 10.04
CA LEU A 232 8.63 -25.34 9.71
C LEU A 232 8.15 -23.89 9.67
N ASP A 233 8.81 -22.99 10.39
CA ASP A 233 8.35 -21.61 10.62
C ASP A 233 9.24 -20.58 9.92
N CYS A 234 9.52 -20.77 8.62
CA CYS A 234 10.33 -19.85 7.84
C CYS A 234 9.44 -18.76 7.22
N GLY A 235 9.41 -17.56 7.81
CA GLY A 235 8.54 -16.46 7.40
C GLY A 235 8.86 -15.86 6.02
N THR A 236 9.30 -14.61 6.00
CA THR A 236 9.59 -13.86 4.77
C THR A 236 11.10 -13.69 4.60
N ALA A 237 11.66 -13.94 3.42
CA ALA A 237 13.10 -13.69 3.22
C ALA A 237 13.36 -12.18 3.15
N ILE A 238 12.71 -11.50 2.19
CA ILE A 238 12.80 -10.06 2.02
C ILE A 238 11.40 -9.46 2.04
N ARG A 239 11.22 -8.44 2.88
CA ARG A 239 10.03 -7.61 2.90
C ARG A 239 10.38 -6.19 2.52
N VAL A 240 9.70 -5.65 1.51
CA VAL A 240 9.67 -4.22 1.20
C VAL A 240 8.31 -3.75 1.64
N TYR A 241 8.26 -3.01 2.75
CA TYR A 241 6.98 -2.57 3.29
C TYR A 241 7.12 -1.16 3.87
N PRO A 242 6.29 -0.20 3.43
CA PRO A 242 6.35 1.14 3.94
C PRO A 242 5.87 1.17 5.38
N SER A 243 6.63 1.77 6.31
CA SER A 243 6.07 2.09 7.62
C SER A 243 5.15 3.31 7.58
N MET A 244 5.35 4.24 6.63
CA MET A 244 4.68 5.55 6.62
C MET A 244 4.29 6.04 5.22
N LEU A 245 5.26 6.17 4.32
CA LEU A 245 5.08 6.64 2.93
C LEU A 245 5.32 5.48 1.96
N PRO A 246 4.63 5.43 0.80
CA PRO A 246 4.93 4.47 -0.24
C PRO A 246 6.42 4.50 -0.58
N LEU A 247 7.09 3.35 -0.47
CA LEU A 247 8.48 3.23 -0.88
C LEU A 247 8.55 3.31 -2.41
N SER A 248 9.61 3.87 -2.96
CA SER A 248 9.80 4.01 -4.40
C SER A 248 11.23 3.67 -4.78
N ASN A 249 11.42 3.25 -6.03
CA ASN A 249 12.73 2.94 -6.60
C ASN A 249 13.51 1.92 -5.74
N VAL A 250 12.84 0.83 -5.35
CA VAL A 250 13.47 -0.29 -4.64
C VAL A 250 13.77 -1.41 -5.63
N SER A 251 15.03 -1.84 -5.72
CA SER A 251 15.47 -2.94 -6.57
C SER A 251 15.98 -4.10 -5.73
N ILE A 252 15.48 -5.31 -5.99
CA ILE A 252 15.96 -6.58 -5.41
C ILE A 252 16.43 -7.47 -6.55
N LYS A 253 17.73 -7.79 -6.58
CA LYS A 253 18.29 -8.55 -7.71
C LYS A 253 19.37 -9.55 -7.36
N ASN A 254 19.52 -10.56 -8.22
CA ASN A 254 20.59 -11.56 -8.18
C ASN A 254 20.71 -12.32 -6.84
N ILE A 255 19.58 -12.63 -6.20
CA ILE A 255 19.55 -13.40 -4.94
C ILE A 255 19.00 -14.80 -5.19
N ASN A 256 19.60 -15.79 -4.53
CA ASN A 256 19.10 -17.16 -4.48
C ASN A 256 18.30 -17.37 -3.18
N PHE A 257 17.04 -17.75 -3.27
CA PHE A 257 16.14 -17.95 -2.14
C PHE A 257 15.81 -19.43 -1.96
N ASN A 258 15.88 -19.92 -0.71
CA ASN A 258 15.51 -21.30 -0.38
C ASN A 258 14.75 -21.43 0.95
N GLY A 259 13.66 -22.18 0.96
CA GLY A 259 13.02 -22.66 2.19
C GLY A 259 12.17 -21.62 2.93
N TRP A 260 11.77 -20.54 2.26
CA TRP A 260 10.91 -19.51 2.83
C TRP A 260 9.43 -19.76 2.53
N THR A 261 8.55 -19.36 3.45
CA THR A 261 7.10 -19.30 3.20
C THR A 261 6.77 -18.20 2.20
N THR A 262 7.47 -17.07 2.27
CA THR A 262 7.45 -16.05 1.20
C THR A 262 8.87 -15.61 0.89
N ALA A 263 9.34 -15.79 -0.34
CA ALA A 263 10.70 -15.33 -0.66
C ALA A 263 10.75 -13.78 -0.72
N ILE A 264 9.87 -13.17 -1.50
CA ILE A 264 9.79 -11.70 -1.61
C ILE A 264 8.35 -11.23 -1.37
N ASP A 265 8.17 -10.38 -0.37
CA ASP A 265 6.92 -9.64 -0.12
C ASP A 265 7.16 -8.15 -0.39
N PHE A 266 6.67 -7.66 -1.52
CA PHE A 266 7.06 -6.39 -2.11
C PHE A 266 5.89 -5.41 -2.15
N SER A 267 5.98 -4.30 -1.41
CA SER A 267 4.97 -3.24 -1.38
C SER A 267 5.61 -1.89 -1.62
N ALA A 268 5.55 -1.37 -2.85
CA ALA A 268 6.16 -0.10 -3.25
C ALA A 268 5.40 0.56 -4.42
N SER A 269 5.59 1.86 -4.64
CA SER A 269 5.00 2.63 -5.75
C SER A 269 5.84 2.62 -7.03
N SER A 270 7.08 2.14 -6.94
CA SER A 270 7.92 1.77 -8.09
C SER A 270 9.07 0.88 -7.62
N GLY A 271 9.56 0.01 -8.51
CA GLY A 271 10.66 -0.87 -8.17
C GLY A 271 10.91 -1.99 -9.17
N GLU A 272 11.91 -2.79 -8.85
CA GLU A 272 12.38 -3.88 -9.71
C GLU A 272 12.67 -5.15 -8.89
N ILE A 273 12.22 -6.30 -9.39
CA ILE A 273 12.57 -7.62 -8.88
C ILE A 273 13.18 -8.40 -10.05
N SER A 274 14.50 -8.57 -10.07
CA SER A 274 15.15 -9.14 -11.26
C SER A 274 16.31 -10.11 -11.02
N GLY A 275 16.49 -11.07 -11.93
CA GLY A 275 17.64 -11.99 -11.89
C GLY A 275 17.68 -12.92 -10.66
N ASN A 276 16.56 -13.10 -9.96
CA ASN A 276 16.52 -13.92 -8.76
C ASN A 276 16.24 -15.40 -9.07
N VAL A 277 16.79 -16.30 -8.26
CA VAL A 277 16.45 -17.73 -8.27
C VAL A 277 15.65 -18.04 -7.02
N ILE A 278 14.37 -18.37 -7.19
CA ILE A 278 13.45 -18.57 -6.08
C ILE A 278 12.98 -20.01 -6.06
N TYR A 279 13.33 -20.73 -4.99
CA TYR A 279 12.93 -22.10 -4.76
C TYR A 279 12.34 -22.22 -3.33
N GLY A 280 11.14 -22.74 -3.18
CA GLY A 280 10.53 -22.83 -1.85
C GLY A 280 9.12 -23.39 -1.90
N GLN A 281 8.55 -23.75 -0.75
CA GLN A 281 7.25 -24.43 -0.70
C GLN A 281 6.05 -23.47 -0.55
N GLY A 282 6.27 -22.15 -0.52
CA GLY A 282 5.21 -21.17 -0.28
C GLY A 282 4.95 -20.24 -1.46
N THR A 283 4.96 -18.94 -1.20
CA THR A 283 4.85 -17.88 -2.22
C THR A 283 6.24 -17.45 -2.69
N GLY A 284 6.48 -17.50 -4.00
CA GLY A 284 7.72 -16.99 -4.58
C GLY A 284 7.80 -15.47 -4.43
N VAL A 285 6.96 -14.76 -5.22
CA VAL A 285 6.90 -13.30 -5.19
C VAL A 285 5.47 -12.83 -4.93
N SER A 286 5.29 -11.98 -3.92
CA SER A 286 4.05 -11.27 -3.58
C SER A 286 4.27 -9.78 -3.82
N VAL A 287 3.41 -9.13 -4.60
CA VAL A 287 3.53 -7.71 -4.96
C VAL A 287 2.24 -6.95 -4.66
N ARG A 288 2.40 -5.77 -4.08
CA ARG A 288 1.40 -4.71 -3.90
C ARG A 288 1.97 -3.37 -4.37
N GLY A 289 1.12 -2.51 -4.92
CA GLY A 289 1.53 -1.18 -5.39
C GLY A 289 1.72 -1.10 -6.91
N ASN A 290 2.50 -0.14 -7.38
CA ASN A 290 2.43 0.31 -8.77
C ASN A 290 3.78 0.43 -9.46
N ASN A 291 3.78 0.46 -10.79
CA ASN A 291 4.97 0.67 -11.63
C ASN A 291 6.13 -0.30 -11.27
N ILE A 292 5.82 -1.59 -11.13
CA ILE A 292 6.78 -2.63 -10.73
C ILE A 292 7.21 -3.45 -11.95
N ASN A 293 8.53 -3.62 -12.10
CA ASN A 293 9.10 -4.53 -13.09
C ASN A 293 9.54 -5.84 -12.42
N ILE A 294 9.05 -6.96 -12.91
CA ILE A 294 9.43 -8.30 -12.46
C ILE A 294 10.05 -9.02 -13.66
N SER A 295 11.38 -9.15 -13.69
CA SER A 295 12.06 -9.61 -14.90
C SER A 295 13.17 -10.63 -14.66
N SER A 296 13.35 -11.56 -15.60
CA SER A 296 14.49 -12.49 -15.59
C SER A 296 14.63 -13.32 -14.30
N ASN A 297 13.52 -13.60 -13.61
CA ASN A 297 13.53 -14.45 -12.42
C ASN A 297 13.28 -15.92 -12.80
N ASN A 298 13.90 -16.84 -12.08
CA ASN A 298 13.59 -18.26 -12.13
C ASN A 298 12.85 -18.65 -10.85
N ILE A 299 11.53 -18.80 -10.92
CA ILE A 299 10.68 -19.12 -9.77
C ILE A 299 10.14 -20.53 -9.94
N SER A 300 10.56 -21.41 -9.05
CA SER A 300 10.34 -22.85 -9.19
C SER A 300 9.86 -23.49 -7.90
N SER A 301 9.06 -24.54 -8.01
CA SER A 301 8.61 -25.37 -6.88
C SER A 301 7.77 -24.66 -5.79
N ASN A 302 7.24 -23.46 -6.07
CA ASN A 302 6.41 -22.68 -5.15
C ASN A 302 4.93 -23.04 -5.27
N GLN A 303 4.19 -23.08 -4.15
CA GLN A 303 2.73 -23.23 -4.15
C GLN A 303 2.05 -22.09 -4.91
N ILE A 304 2.52 -20.85 -4.69
CA ILE A 304 2.12 -19.67 -5.45
C ILE A 304 3.38 -19.08 -6.06
N THR A 305 3.49 -19.11 -7.38
CA THR A 305 4.69 -18.64 -8.06
C THR A 305 4.78 -17.11 -8.02
N LEU A 306 3.68 -16.46 -8.40
CA LEU A 306 3.57 -15.01 -8.41
C LEU A 306 2.18 -14.58 -7.93
N LYS A 307 2.14 -13.61 -7.03
CA LYS A 307 0.92 -13.04 -6.46
C LYS A 307 0.92 -11.52 -6.61
N LEU A 308 0.03 -11.00 -7.45
CA LEU A 308 -0.20 -9.56 -7.65
C LEU A 308 -1.51 -9.17 -6.94
N LEU A 309 -1.43 -8.26 -5.97
CA LEU A 309 -2.55 -7.82 -5.15
C LEU A 309 -2.68 -6.29 -5.20
N SER A 310 -3.82 -5.79 -5.67
CA SER A 310 -4.09 -4.35 -5.70
C SER A 310 -2.97 -3.58 -6.41
N THR A 311 -2.53 -4.09 -7.57
CA THR A 311 -1.39 -3.52 -8.31
C THR A 311 -1.80 -2.69 -9.51
N SER A 312 -0.94 -1.77 -9.96
CA SER A 312 -1.14 -1.08 -11.25
C SER A 312 0.16 -0.92 -12.04
N ASN A 313 0.08 -1.02 -13.37
CA ASN A 313 1.23 -0.86 -14.28
C ASN A 313 2.40 -1.80 -13.94
N VAL A 314 2.11 -3.09 -13.75
CA VAL A 314 3.14 -4.10 -13.47
C VAL A 314 3.58 -4.74 -14.78
N ASN A 315 4.88 -4.78 -15.04
CA ASN A 315 5.45 -5.51 -16.17
C ASN A 315 6.15 -6.78 -15.68
N VAL A 316 5.66 -7.94 -16.09
CA VAL A 316 6.22 -9.25 -15.79
C VAL A 316 6.83 -9.80 -17.08
N SER A 317 8.16 -9.81 -17.18
CA SER A 317 8.82 -10.18 -18.44
C SER A 317 10.04 -11.09 -18.32
N ALA A 318 10.25 -11.97 -19.31
CA ALA A 318 11.42 -12.84 -19.38
C ALA A 318 11.65 -13.72 -18.14
N ASN A 319 10.60 -14.06 -17.39
CA ASN A 319 10.69 -14.95 -16.23
C ASN A 319 10.51 -16.41 -16.64
N SER A 320 11.10 -17.32 -15.86
CA SER A 320 10.86 -18.76 -15.92
C SER A 320 10.06 -19.19 -14.70
N PHE A 321 8.85 -19.66 -14.92
CA PHE A 321 7.94 -20.15 -13.89
C PHE A 321 7.80 -21.66 -14.04
N THR A 322 8.18 -22.43 -13.01
CA THR A 322 8.07 -23.89 -13.01
C THR A 322 7.34 -24.42 -11.78
N SER A 323 6.40 -25.34 -11.99
CA SER A 323 5.54 -25.89 -10.94
C SER A 323 6.29 -26.80 -9.96
N TYR A 324 5.67 -27.07 -8.80
CA TYR A 324 5.97 -28.25 -8.00
C TYR A 324 4.92 -29.34 -8.28
N GLY A 325 5.31 -30.39 -9.02
CA GLY A 325 4.45 -31.55 -9.25
C GLY A 325 3.12 -31.22 -9.92
N ASP A 326 2.06 -31.94 -9.56
CA ASP A 326 0.76 -31.90 -10.27
C ASP A 326 0.00 -30.57 -10.13
N GLY A 327 0.47 -29.63 -9.28
CA GLY A 327 -0.20 -28.38 -8.97
C GLY A 327 -0.04 -27.26 -10.02
N GLY A 328 0.86 -27.42 -10.99
CA GLY A 328 1.10 -26.43 -12.03
C GLY A 328 1.69 -25.09 -11.52
N VAL A 329 1.81 -24.14 -12.43
CA VAL A 329 2.28 -22.77 -12.12
C VAL A 329 1.09 -21.91 -11.71
N ASN A 330 1.10 -21.43 -10.47
CA ASN A 330 0.04 -20.58 -9.91
C ASN A 330 0.43 -19.10 -9.95
N ILE A 331 -0.21 -18.36 -10.84
CA ILE A 331 -0.14 -16.90 -10.91
C ILE A 331 -1.48 -16.34 -10.46
N PHE A 332 -1.48 -15.57 -9.37
CA PHE A 332 -2.68 -14.96 -8.80
C PHE A 332 -2.66 -13.45 -9.04
N VAL A 333 -3.69 -12.93 -9.69
CA VAL A 333 -3.86 -11.48 -9.96
C VAL A 333 -5.21 -11.05 -9.41
N ASN A 334 -5.21 -10.17 -8.41
CA ASN A 334 -6.44 -9.67 -7.80
C ASN A 334 -6.42 -8.15 -7.66
N ASP A 335 -7.57 -7.52 -7.92
CA ASP A 335 -7.78 -6.07 -7.85
C ASP A 335 -6.69 -5.25 -8.57
N SER A 336 -6.14 -5.79 -9.66
CA SER A 336 -4.97 -5.22 -10.34
C SER A 336 -5.30 -4.73 -11.75
N ASN A 337 -4.66 -3.64 -12.16
CA ASN A 337 -4.89 -2.96 -13.44
C ASN A 337 -3.58 -2.87 -14.26
N ASN A 338 -3.66 -2.95 -15.58
CA ASN A 338 -2.50 -2.79 -16.47
C ASN A 338 -1.31 -3.69 -16.12
N CYS A 339 -1.56 -4.98 -15.86
CA CYS A 339 -0.50 -5.97 -15.68
C CYS A 339 -0.15 -6.60 -17.04
N PHE A 340 1.09 -6.43 -17.48
CA PHE A 340 1.61 -6.96 -18.75
C PHE A 340 2.48 -8.18 -18.48
N PHE A 341 2.28 -9.25 -19.26
CA PHE A 341 3.05 -10.49 -19.15
C PHE A 341 3.68 -10.81 -20.51
N GLU A 342 4.99 -10.63 -20.64
CA GLU A 342 5.70 -10.72 -21.92
C GLU A 342 6.89 -11.67 -21.85
N ASN A 343 7.06 -12.52 -22.87
CA ASN A 343 8.24 -13.39 -23.00
C ASN A 343 8.52 -14.28 -21.76
N ASN A 344 7.50 -14.64 -20.98
CA ASN A 344 7.66 -15.53 -19.85
C ASN A 344 7.59 -17.00 -20.31
N PHE A 345 8.48 -17.82 -19.76
CA PHE A 345 8.43 -19.27 -19.90
C PHE A 345 7.63 -19.86 -18.73
N VAL A 346 6.63 -20.70 -19.02
CA VAL A 346 5.79 -21.37 -18.02
C VAL A 346 5.82 -22.86 -18.30
N SER A 347 6.31 -23.65 -17.34
CA SER A 347 6.30 -25.12 -17.40
C SER A 347 5.59 -25.70 -16.18
N GLY A 348 4.54 -26.49 -16.44
CA GLY A 348 3.80 -27.24 -15.43
C GLY A 348 4.34 -28.64 -15.22
#